data_AF-A0A161M7I4-F1
#
_entry.id   AF-A0A161M7I4-F1
#
_cell.length_a   1.000
_cell.length_b   1.000
_cell.length_c   1.000
_cell.angle_alpha   90.00
_cell.angle_beta   90.00
_cell.angle_gamma   90.00
#
_symmetry.space_group_name_H-M   'P 1'
#
loop_
_entity.id
_entity.type
_entity.pdbx_description
1 polymer ?
#
loop_
_entity_poly.entity_id
_entity_poly.type
_entity_poly.pdbx_seq_one_letter_code
_entity_poly.pdbx_strand_id
1 'polypeptide(L)'
;MYSMNWSVRPDKRFRLALGSFVEEYNNKVQVVSLDEDTSDFSAKSTFDHPYPTTKIMWIPDSKGVFPDLLATSGDYLRVWRAGEPETRLECVLNNNKNSDFCAPLTSFDWNEVDPNLIGTSSIDTTCTI
;
A
#
# COMPACT_ATOMS: atom_id res chain seq x y z
N MET A 1 1.42 -11.11 10.14
CA MET A 1 1.80 -9.99 9.25
C MET A 1 2.11 -10.57 7.89
N TYR A 2 1.32 -10.23 6.87
CA TYR A 2 1.45 -10.85 5.54
C TYR A 2 2.33 -10.03 4.59
N SER A 3 2.33 -8.71 4.75
CA SER A 3 3.22 -7.79 4.06
C SER A 3 3.50 -6.54 4.89
N MET A 4 4.62 -5.88 4.61
CA MET A 4 5.05 -4.67 5.30
C MET A 4 5.99 -3.81 4.44
N ASN A 5 6.03 -2.50 4.68
CA ASN A 5 7.02 -1.61 4.05
C ASN A 5 7.26 -0.32 4.85
N TRP A 6 8.53 0.11 4.87
CA TRP A 6 8.96 1.36 5.51
C TRP A 6 8.80 2.55 4.57
N SER A 7 8.33 3.67 5.11
CA SER A 7 8.27 4.95 4.42
C SER A 7 9.68 5.53 4.27
N VAL A 8 9.99 6.04 3.08
CA VAL A 8 11.27 6.71 2.79
C VAL A 8 11.20 8.24 2.88
N ARG A 9 10.01 8.77 3.20
CA ARG A 9 9.76 10.20 3.32
C ARG A 9 10.55 10.84 4.48
N PRO A 10 11.32 11.93 4.25
CA PRO A 10 12.13 12.56 5.29
C PRO A 10 11.32 13.24 6.41
N ASP A 11 10.11 13.72 6.10
CA ASP A 11 9.20 14.42 6.99
C ASP A 11 8.40 13.48 7.91
N LYS A 12 8.39 12.18 7.62
CA LYS A 12 7.65 11.14 8.36
C LYS A 12 8.56 9.95 8.65
N ARG A 13 9.51 10.17 9.57
CA ARG A 13 10.52 9.18 9.97
C ARG A 13 9.89 8.00 10.70
N PHE A 14 10.55 6.84 10.59
CA PHE A 14 10.18 5.61 11.31
C PHE A 14 8.72 5.19 11.15
N ARG A 15 8.17 5.39 9.95
CA ARG A 15 6.80 5.01 9.62
C ARG A 15 6.76 3.71 8.82
N LEU A 16 5.90 2.81 9.26
CA LEU A 16 5.75 1.44 8.77
C LEU A 16 4.28 1.18 8.42
N ALA A 17 4.03 0.58 7.26
CA ALA A 17 2.72 0.06 6.91
C ALA A 17 2.72 -1.47 7.03
N LEU A 18 1.64 -2.03 7.59
CA LEU A 18 1.50 -3.45 7.95
C LEU A 18 0.18 -4.02 7.45
N GLY A 19 0.24 -5.16 6.76
CA GLY A 19 -0.94 -5.93 6.35
C GLY A 19 -1.25 -7.07 7.31
N SER A 20 -2.52 -7.19 7.71
CA SER A 20 -3.01 -8.34 8.47
C SER A 20 -3.09 -9.61 7.62
N PHE A 21 -3.32 -10.73 8.29
CA PHE A 21 -3.70 -11.99 7.66
C PHE A 21 -4.88 -12.57 8.43
N VAL A 22 -6.05 -12.57 7.82
CA VAL A 22 -7.24 -13.27 8.25
C VAL A 22 -7.80 -13.97 7.02
N GLU A 23 -8.27 -15.21 7.17
CA GLU A 23 -8.83 -15.99 6.07
C GLU A 23 -10.16 -15.41 5.54
N GLU A 24 -10.86 -14.65 6.39
CA GLU A 24 -12.10 -13.96 6.06
C GLU A 24 -11.87 -12.66 5.28
N TYR A 25 -12.95 -12.16 4.65
CA TYR A 25 -13.00 -10.90 3.90
C TYR A 25 -13.05 -9.67 4.84
N ASN A 26 -12.09 -9.56 5.76
CA ASN A 26 -12.03 -8.50 6.75
C ASN A 26 -10.59 -8.23 7.21
N ASN A 27 -9.67 -8.17 6.24
CA ASN A 27 -8.29 -7.82 6.52
C ASN A 27 -8.17 -6.31 6.77
N LYS A 28 -7.03 -5.89 7.32
CA LYS A 28 -6.74 -4.50 7.65
C LYS A 28 -5.32 -4.17 7.28
N VAL A 29 -5.10 -2.92 6.93
CA VAL A 29 -3.77 -2.32 6.84
C VAL A 29 -3.65 -1.27 7.93
N GLN A 30 -2.54 -1.33 8.67
CA GLN A 30 -2.25 -0.42 9.76
C GLN A 30 -0.97 0.36 9.45
N VAL A 31 -1.04 1.67 9.62
CA VAL A 31 0.12 2.57 9.57
C VAL A 31 0.54 2.86 11.01
N VAL A 32 1.80 2.57 11.30
CA VAL A 32 2.43 2.77 12.61
C VAL A 32 3.61 3.72 12.44
N SER A 33 3.82 4.63 13.38
CA SER A 33 5.04 5.44 13.41
C SER A 33 5.59 5.56 14.81
N LEU A 34 6.90 5.78 14.92
CA LEU A 34 7.54 6.13 16.17
C LEU A 34 7.07 7.52 16.61
N ASP A 35 6.62 7.62 17.84
CA ASP A 35 6.38 8.89 18.52
C ASP A 35 7.66 9.27 19.25
N GLU A 36 8.34 10.33 18.81
CA GLU A 36 9.66 10.69 19.33
C GLU A 36 9.61 11.20 20.78
N ASP A 37 8.46 11.78 21.20
CA ASP A 37 8.29 12.32 22.56
C ASP A 37 8.17 11.18 23.58
N THR A 38 7.46 10.11 23.22
CA THR A 38 7.25 8.94 24.08
C THR A 38 8.26 7.82 23.83
N SER A 39 9.00 7.88 22.73
CA SER A 39 9.88 6.81 22.23
C SER A 39 9.18 5.46 21.99
N ASP A 40 7.87 5.50 21.74
CA ASP A 40 7.03 4.31 21.50
C ASP A 40 6.39 4.34 20.11
N PHE A 41 6.15 3.16 19.54
CA PHE A 41 5.41 3.04 18.28
C PHE A 41 3.90 3.14 18.54
N SER A 42 3.23 4.04 17.83
CA SER A 42 1.78 4.22 17.92
C SER A 42 1.13 4.02 16.55
N ALA A 43 -0.04 3.37 16.55
CA ALA A 43 -0.87 3.24 15.36
C ALA A 43 -1.45 4.62 15.00
N LYS A 44 -1.15 5.10 13.79
CA LYS A 44 -1.58 6.41 13.30
C LYS A 44 -2.85 6.32 12.44
N SER A 45 -3.00 5.23 11.70
CA SER A 45 -4.19 4.96 10.89
C SER A 45 -4.41 3.46 10.73
N THR A 46 -5.66 3.03 10.59
CA THR A 46 -6.03 1.64 10.28
C THR A 46 -7.23 1.66 9.35
N PHE A 47 -7.16 0.92 8.25
CA PHE A 47 -8.21 0.87 7.26
C PHE A 47 -8.47 -0.56 6.79
N ASP A 48 -9.69 -0.79 6.29
CA ASP A 48 -10.13 -2.10 5.85
C ASP A 48 -9.52 -2.47 4.50
N HIS A 49 -9.13 -3.73 4.37
CA HIS A 49 -8.65 -4.32 3.14
C HIS A 49 -9.36 -5.66 2.92
N PRO A 50 -9.92 -5.92 1.72
CA PRO A 50 -10.76 -7.09 1.51
C PRO A 50 -10.03 -8.43 1.68
N TYR A 51 -8.79 -8.53 1.17
CA TYR A 51 -7.95 -9.73 1.27
C TYR A 51 -6.61 -9.44 1.94
N PRO A 52 -5.83 -10.43 2.37
CA PRO A 52 -4.46 -10.19 2.80
C PRO A 52 -3.66 -9.54 1.66
N THR A 53 -2.94 -8.46 1.96
CA THR A 53 -2.16 -7.71 0.97
C THR A 53 -0.94 -8.50 0.53
N THR A 54 -0.84 -8.90 -0.74
CA THR A 54 0.32 -9.65 -1.24
C THR A 54 1.60 -8.82 -1.20
N LYS A 55 1.48 -7.50 -1.37
CA LYS A 55 2.56 -6.53 -1.17
C LYS A 55 1.98 -5.19 -0.73
N ILE A 56 2.80 -4.43 0.00
CA ILE A 56 2.55 -3.05 0.41
C ILE A 56 3.81 -2.26 0.06
N MET A 57 3.67 -1.06 -0.50
CA MET A 57 4.80 -0.14 -0.72
C MET A 57 4.36 1.31 -0.53
N TRP A 58 5.18 2.08 0.17
CA TRP A 58 5.06 3.54 0.15
C TRP A 58 5.54 4.08 -1.20
N ILE A 59 5.03 5.24 -1.60
CA ILE A 59 5.59 5.98 -2.72
C ILE A 59 7.10 6.23 -2.48
N PRO A 60 7.98 6.00 -3.48
CA PRO A 60 9.42 6.22 -3.36
C PRO A 60 9.79 7.71 -3.40
N ASP A 61 9.18 8.51 -2.54
CA ASP A 61 9.35 9.96 -2.48
C ASP A 61 10.39 10.36 -1.42
N SER A 62 11.66 10.26 -1.79
CA SER A 62 12.79 10.67 -0.94
C SER A 62 12.92 12.19 -0.73
N LYS A 63 12.18 13.00 -1.50
CA LYS A 63 12.21 14.47 -1.41
C LYS A 63 10.97 15.05 -0.73
N GLY A 64 9.92 14.27 -0.53
CA GLY A 64 8.65 14.72 0.06
C GLY A 64 7.83 15.63 -0.84
N VAL A 65 8.03 15.57 -2.17
CA VAL A 65 7.37 16.47 -3.14
C VAL A 65 6.04 15.93 -3.68
N PHE A 66 5.78 14.64 -3.49
CA PHE A 66 4.55 13.98 -3.93
C PHE A 66 3.52 13.90 -2.79
N PRO A 67 2.24 13.67 -3.13
CA PRO A 67 1.25 13.26 -2.14
C PRO A 67 1.73 12.03 -1.37
N ASP A 68 1.32 11.92 -0.12
CA ASP A 68 1.70 10.81 0.74
C ASP A 68 0.89 9.56 0.38
N LEU A 69 1.42 8.77 -0.54
CA LEU A 69 0.73 7.62 -1.11
C LEU A 69 1.28 6.29 -0.60
N LEU A 70 0.37 5.34 -0.43
CA LEU A 70 0.62 3.96 -0.09
C LEU A 70 -0.08 3.08 -1.13
N ALA A 71 0.62 2.11 -1.70
CA ALA A 71 0.05 1.14 -2.63
C ALA A 71 -0.04 -0.25 -1.99
N THR A 72 -1.12 -0.96 -2.28
CA THR A 72 -1.35 -2.34 -1.82
C THR A 72 -1.81 -3.22 -2.97
N SER A 73 -1.32 -4.46 -3.03
CA SER A 73 -1.78 -5.47 -4.00
C SER A 73 -2.58 -6.58 -3.32
N GLY A 74 -3.50 -7.17 -4.08
CA GLY A 74 -4.35 -8.29 -3.68
C GLY A 74 -5.14 -8.75 -4.91
N ASP A 75 -6.46 -8.70 -4.85
CA ASP A 75 -7.35 -8.78 -6.02
C ASP A 75 -7.14 -7.64 -7.03
N TYR A 76 -6.87 -6.43 -6.54
CA TYR A 76 -6.54 -5.25 -7.35
C TYR A 76 -5.34 -4.50 -6.77
N LEU A 77 -4.70 -3.67 -7.60
CA LEU A 77 -3.78 -2.65 -7.10
C LEU A 77 -4.59 -1.47 -6.58
N ARG A 78 -4.43 -1.12 -5.30
CA ARG A 78 -5.10 0.03 -4.67
C ARG A 78 -4.06 1.05 -4.27
N VAL A 79 -4.35 2.32 -4.54
CA VAL A 79 -3.56 3.45 -4.08
C VAL A 79 -4.37 4.19 -3.02
N TRP A 80 -3.73 4.44 -1.90
CA TRP A 80 -4.28 5.09 -0.73
C TRP A 80 -3.50 6.38 -0.49
N ARG A 81 -4.20 7.46 -0.13
CA ARG A 81 -3.57 8.64 0.46
C ARG A 81 -3.51 8.46 1.96
N ALA A 82 -2.30 8.31 2.49
CA ALA A 82 -2.06 8.24 3.91
C ALA A 82 -2.42 9.58 4.57
N GLY A 83 -3.16 9.49 5.67
CA GLY A 83 -3.54 10.62 6.48
C GLY A 83 -3.62 10.21 7.95
N GLU A 84 -3.53 11.20 8.83
CA GLU A 84 -3.67 11.02 10.27
C GLU A 84 -4.86 11.87 10.72
N PRO A 85 -5.96 11.28 11.22
CA PRO A 85 -6.12 9.87 11.59
C PRO A 85 -6.57 8.93 10.46
N GLU A 86 -7.08 9.47 9.35
CA GLU A 86 -7.78 8.69 8.34
C GLU A 86 -6.98 8.55 7.04
N THR A 87 -6.80 7.31 6.59
CA THR A 87 -6.24 6.98 5.28
C THR A 87 -7.37 6.76 4.29
N ARG A 88 -7.30 7.43 3.14
CA ARG A 88 -8.35 7.42 2.11
C ARG A 88 -7.94 6.58 0.92
N LEU A 89 -8.87 5.78 0.38
CA LEU A 89 -8.70 5.17 -0.94
C LEU A 89 -8.72 6.26 -2.02
N GLU A 90 -7.66 6.35 -2.82
CA GLU A 90 -7.58 7.30 -3.95
C GLU A 90 -8.04 6.67 -5.25
N CYS A 91 -7.54 5.47 -5.56
CA CYS A 91 -7.96 4.75 -6.74
C CYS A 91 -7.77 3.25 -6.61
N VAL A 92 -8.55 2.52 -7.40
CA VAL A 92 -8.40 1.10 -7.65
C VAL A 92 -8.03 0.95 -9.12
N LEU A 93 -6.87 0.36 -9.37
CA LEU A 93 -6.36 0.13 -10.71
C LEU A 93 -6.76 -1.28 -11.14
N ASN A 94 -7.71 -1.33 -12.08
CA ASN A 94 -8.17 -2.55 -12.71
C ASN A 94 -7.85 -2.48 -14.22
N ASN A 95 -7.07 -3.45 -14.71
CA ASN A 95 -6.67 -3.52 -16.11
C ASN A 95 -7.78 -4.05 -17.03
N ASN A 96 -8.84 -4.64 -16.48
CA ASN A 96 -9.91 -5.24 -17.26
C ASN A 96 -11.19 -4.40 -17.22
N LYS A 97 -11.47 -3.68 -18.32
CA LYS A 97 -12.68 -2.85 -18.46
C LYS A 97 -13.94 -3.65 -18.81
N ASN A 98 -13.80 -4.93 -19.18
CA ASN A 98 -14.89 -5.74 -19.73
C ASN A 98 -15.27 -6.97 -18.87
N SER A 99 -14.52 -7.29 -17.82
CA SER A 99 -14.92 -8.33 -16.87
C SER A 99 -14.67 -7.92 -15.42
N ASP A 100 -15.62 -8.24 -14.56
CA ASP A 100 -15.55 -8.07 -13.10
C ASP A 100 -14.50 -8.98 -12.42
N PHE A 101 -13.71 -9.70 -13.22
CA PHE A 101 -12.71 -10.64 -12.76
C PHE A 101 -11.35 -10.32 -13.40
N CYS A 102 -10.37 -10.02 -12.55
CA CYS A 102 -8.96 -9.96 -12.89
C CYS A 102 -8.23 -11.03 -12.06
N ALA A 103 -7.18 -11.62 -12.63
CA ALA A 103 -6.33 -12.52 -11.88
C ALA A 103 -5.68 -11.74 -10.71
N PRO A 104 -5.67 -12.29 -9.48
CA PRO A 104 -5.10 -11.60 -8.33
C PRO A 104 -3.61 -11.31 -8.56
N LEU A 105 -3.20 -10.15 -8.07
CA LEU A 105 -1.83 -9.66 -8.13
C LEU A 105 -0.96 -10.39 -7.11
N THR A 106 0.11 -10.98 -7.59
CA THR A 106 1.12 -11.65 -6.77
C THR A 106 2.14 -10.65 -6.20
N SER A 107 2.39 -9.55 -6.93
CA SER A 107 3.35 -8.52 -6.53
C SER A 107 3.16 -7.24 -7.38
N PHE A 108 3.87 -6.18 -7.01
CA PHE A 108 4.04 -4.97 -7.81
C PHE A 108 5.37 -4.29 -7.47
N ASP A 109 5.84 -3.34 -8.27
CA ASP A 109 6.99 -2.50 -7.95
C ASP A 109 6.75 -1.04 -8.38
N TRP A 110 7.21 -0.11 -7.56
CA TRP A 110 6.99 1.32 -7.76
C TRP A 110 8.27 1.99 -8.26
N ASN A 111 8.20 2.64 -9.42
CA ASN A 111 9.38 3.22 -10.05
C ASN A 111 9.93 4.42 -9.23
N GLU A 112 11.20 4.31 -8.82
CA GLU A 112 11.89 5.34 -8.02
C GLU A 112 12.29 6.60 -8.82
N VAL A 113 12.42 6.47 -10.15
CA VAL A 113 12.80 7.57 -11.06
C VAL A 113 11.56 8.35 -11.51
N ASP A 114 10.47 7.65 -11.83
CA ASP A 114 9.17 8.23 -12.16
C ASP A 114 8.07 7.61 -11.29
N PRO A 115 7.75 8.22 -10.14
CA PRO A 115 6.75 7.73 -9.20
C PRO A 115 5.31 7.66 -9.74
N ASN A 116 5.05 8.04 -10.99
CA ASN A 116 3.75 7.84 -11.63
C ASN A 116 3.60 6.44 -12.26
N LEU A 117 4.67 5.65 -12.29
CA LEU A 117 4.68 4.32 -12.91
C LEU A 117 4.75 3.21 -11.86
N ILE A 118 3.86 2.23 -11.99
CA ILE A 118 3.80 1.04 -11.13
C ILE A 118 3.70 -0.20 -12.02
N GLY A 119 4.67 -1.10 -11.93
CA GLY A 119 4.58 -2.41 -12.56
C GLY A 119 3.87 -3.41 -11.65
N THR A 120 2.97 -4.23 -12.18
CA THR A 120 2.25 -5.29 -11.45
C THR A 120 2.49 -6.65 -12.08
N SER A 121 2.43 -7.71 -11.27
CA SER A 121 2.45 -9.11 -11.74
C SER A 121 1.28 -9.88 -11.15
N SER A 122 0.68 -10.77 -11.93
CA SER A 122 -0.46 -11.60 -11.54
C SER A 122 -0.17 -13.10 -11.61
N ILE A 123 -1.06 -13.89 -11.01
CA ILE A 123 -0.94 -15.35 -10.99
C ILE A 123 -1.10 -15.99 -12.37
N ASP A 124 -1.78 -15.32 -13.30
CA ASP A 124 -2.00 -15.77 -14.67
C ASP A 124 -0.80 -15.49 -15.60
N THR A 125 0.37 -15.20 -15.05
CA THR A 125 1.63 -14.88 -15.75
C THR A 125 1.64 -13.53 -16.49
N THR A 126 0.62 -12.70 -16.30
CA THR A 126 0.58 -11.36 -16.89
C THR A 126 1.39 -10.36 -16.06
N CYS A 127 2.10 -9.45 -16.74
CA CYS A 127 2.71 -8.25 -16.14
C CYS A 127 2.12 -7.00 -16.80
N THR A 128 1.73 -6.00 -16.00
CA THR A 128 1.14 -4.73 -16.48
C THR A 128 1.94 -3.54 -15.93
N ILE A 129 2.12 -2.48 -16.72
CA ILE A 129 2.75 -1.20 -16.33
C ILE A 129 1.68 -0.10 -16.38
#